data_AF-A0A8S2RMV1-F1
#
_entry.id   AF-A0A8S2RMV1-F1
#
_cell.length_a   1.000
_cell.length_b   1.000
_cell.length_c   1.000
_cell.angle_alpha   90.00
_cell.angle_beta   90.00
_cell.angle_gamma   90.00
#
_symmetry.space_group_name_H-M   'P 1'
#
loop_
_entity.id
_entity.type
_entity.pdbx_description
1 polymer ?
#
loop_
_entity_poly.entity_id
_entity_poly.type
_entity_poly.pdbx_seq_one_letter_code
_entity_poly.pdbx_strand_id
1 'polypeptide(L)'
;FVTTTSLSCYFHFTQAIYRAIQRVGLSTAYNSDDDIKKYCRQLMALPLMPEAIIEDTYDELIATMPSTLKETLKDLLQYFQEQWLNKVSISQWCVHGLNIRTNNNA
;
A
#
# COMPACT_ATOMS: atom_id res chain seq x y z
N PHE A 1 5.88 12.26 -23.21
CA PHE A 1 5.72 11.44 -22.00
C PHE A 1 5.05 12.30 -20.94
N VAL A 2 3.77 12.06 -20.64
CA VAL A 2 3.04 12.84 -19.65
C VAL A 2 3.54 12.41 -18.28
N THR A 3 4.22 13.32 -17.58
CA THR A 3 4.66 13.15 -16.20
C THR A 3 3.41 13.15 -15.32
N THR A 4 2.90 11.97 -15.01
CA THR A 4 1.82 11.79 -14.05
C THR A 4 2.19 12.51 -12.76
N THR A 5 1.32 13.40 -12.26
CA THR A 5 1.60 14.13 -11.02
C THR A 5 1.65 13.14 -9.85
N SER A 6 2.53 13.39 -8.87
CA SER A 6 2.75 12.49 -7.70
C SER A 6 1.44 12.18 -6.96
N LEU A 7 0.55 13.16 -6.85
CA LEU A 7 -0.77 13.00 -6.24
C LEU A 7 -1.63 11.98 -7.00
N SER A 8 -1.62 12.02 -8.33
CA SER A 8 -2.31 11.02 -9.15
C SER A 8 -1.68 9.64 -9.00
N CYS A 9 -0.35 9.53 -8.87
CA CYS A 9 0.31 8.24 -8.64
C CYS A 9 -0.07 7.61 -7.29
N TYR A 10 -0.01 8.38 -6.20
CA TYR A 10 -0.41 7.91 -4.87
C TYR A 10 -1.90 7.53 -4.81
N PHE A 11 -2.77 8.32 -5.45
CA PHE A 11 -4.19 8.00 -5.56
C PHE A 11 -4.42 6.67 -6.30
N HIS A 12 -3.76 6.45 -7.44
CA HIS A 12 -3.91 5.18 -8.17
C HIS A 12 -3.33 3.99 -7.39
N PHE A 13 -2.21 4.18 -6.69
CA PHE A 13 -1.62 3.15 -5.83
C PHE A 13 -2.59 2.72 -4.72
N THR A 14 -3.09 3.68 -3.93
CA THR A 14 -4.03 3.40 -2.83
C THR A 14 -5.35 2.81 -3.37
N GLN A 15 -5.85 3.32 -4.50
CA GLN A 15 -7.03 2.78 -5.17
C GLN A 15 -6.83 1.34 -5.65
N ALA A 16 -5.65 0.98 -6.15
CA ALA A 16 -5.33 -0.37 -6.60
C ALA A 16 -5.29 -1.36 -5.43
N ILE A 17 -4.74 -0.97 -4.28
CA ILE A 17 -4.78 -1.79 -3.06
C ILE A 17 -6.23 -1.95 -2.59
N TYR A 18 -7.02 -0.87 -2.57
CA TYR A 18 -8.42 -0.97 -2.18
C TYR A 18 -9.23 -1.92 -3.09
N ARG A 19 -8.99 -1.89 -4.40
CA ARG A 19 -9.59 -2.85 -5.33
C ARG A 19 -9.12 -4.28 -5.08
N ALA A 20 -7.87 -4.48 -4.67
CA ALA A 20 -7.38 -5.80 -4.28
C ALA A 20 -8.09 -6.31 -3.02
N ILE A 21 -8.25 -5.47 -1.98
CA ILE A 21 -9.04 -5.77 -0.77
C ILE A 21 -10.45 -6.24 -1.15
N GLN A 22 -11.10 -5.54 -2.10
CA GLN A 22 -12.40 -5.94 -2.60
C GLN A 22 -12.38 -7.30 -3.31
N ARG A 23 -11.40 -7.51 -4.20
CA ARG A 23 -11.27 -8.74 -4.99
C ARG A 23 -11.03 -9.99 -4.12
N VAL A 24 -10.25 -9.86 -3.05
CA VAL A 24 -9.96 -10.97 -2.13
C VAL A 24 -11.04 -11.16 -1.05
N GLY A 25 -12.18 -10.48 -1.15
CA GLY A 25 -13.31 -10.65 -0.24
C GLY A 25 -13.17 -9.98 1.13
N LEU A 26 -12.15 -9.13 1.33
CA LEU A 26 -11.88 -8.48 2.62
C LEU A 26 -12.69 -7.20 2.86
N SER A 27 -13.66 -6.86 2.00
CA SER A 27 -14.39 -5.60 2.09
C SER A 27 -15.14 -5.42 3.42
N THR A 28 -15.84 -6.44 3.89
CA THR A 28 -16.55 -6.37 5.17
C THR A 28 -15.57 -6.22 6.32
N ALA A 29 -14.55 -7.08 6.37
CA ALA A 29 -13.53 -7.09 7.41
C ALA A 29 -12.76 -5.75 7.48
N TYR A 30 -12.38 -5.17 6.34
CA TYR A 30 -11.74 -3.86 6.28
C TYR A 30 -12.58 -2.72 6.90
N ASN A 31 -13.91 -2.83 6.85
CA ASN A 31 -14.80 -1.81 7.40
C ASN A 31 -15.19 -2.06 8.86
N SER A 32 -15.16 -3.31 9.32
CA SER A 32 -15.64 -3.71 10.66
C SER A 32 -14.54 -4.07 11.66
N ASP A 33 -13.33 -4.36 11.20
CA ASP A 33 -12.20 -4.79 12.02
C ASP A 33 -11.05 -3.76 11.92
N ASP A 34 -10.74 -3.13 13.07
CA ASP A 34 -9.75 -2.06 13.14
C ASP A 34 -8.31 -2.55 12.91
N ASP A 35 -7.99 -3.78 13.28
CA ASP A 35 -6.66 -4.34 13.07
C ASP A 35 -6.44 -4.62 11.58
N ILE A 36 -7.39 -5.26 10.92
CA ILE A 36 -7.35 -5.50 9.46
C ILE A 36 -7.23 -4.17 8.71
N LYS A 37 -8.05 -3.19 9.09
CA LYS A 37 -8.02 -1.85 8.51
C LYS A 37 -6.67 -1.16 8.72
N LYS A 38 -6.08 -1.29 9.91
CA LYS A 38 -4.76 -0.73 10.25
C LYS A 38 -3.68 -1.31 9.35
N TYR A 39 -3.56 -2.63 9.23
CA TYR A 39 -2.53 -3.25 8.38
C TYR A 39 -2.71 -2.92 6.90
N CYS A 40 -3.96 -2.90 6.39
CA CYS A 40 -4.24 -2.45 5.03
C CYS A 40 -3.81 -0.99 4.79
N ARG A 41 -4.01 -0.11 5.78
CA ARG A 41 -3.57 1.29 5.71
C ARG A 41 -2.06 1.44 5.82
N GLN A 42 -1.39 0.59 6.59
CA GLN A 42 0.08 0.57 6.64
C GLN A 42 0.68 0.21 5.28
N LEU A 43 0.11 -0.78 4.57
CA LEU A 43 0.50 -1.07 3.18
C LEU A 43 0.29 0.13 2.25
N MET A 44 -0.83 0.84 2.41
CA MET A 44 -1.11 2.06 1.63
C MET A 44 -0.17 3.23 1.97
N ALA A 45 0.48 3.20 3.13
CA ALA A 45 1.38 4.27 3.61
C ALA A 45 2.85 4.06 3.22
N LEU A 46 3.26 2.85 2.80
CA LEU A 46 4.63 2.55 2.36
C LEU A 46 5.20 3.54 1.33
N PRO A 47 4.45 4.01 0.31
CA PRO A 47 4.98 4.98 -0.67
C PRO A 47 5.43 6.32 -0.07
N LEU A 48 4.99 6.62 1.16
CA LEU A 48 5.31 7.87 1.85
C LEU A 48 6.66 7.81 2.56
N MET A 49 7.28 6.63 2.61
CA MET A 49 8.58 6.39 3.24
C MET A 49 9.72 6.47 2.20
N PRO A 50 10.94 6.80 2.62
CA PRO A 50 12.10 6.76 1.73
C PRO A 50 12.19 5.41 1.00
N GLU A 51 12.41 5.43 -0.31
CA GLU A 51 12.48 4.23 -1.15
C GLU A 51 13.43 3.18 -0.57
N ALA A 52 14.58 3.61 -0.05
CA ALA A 52 15.61 2.75 0.51
C ALA A 52 15.16 1.93 1.75
N ILE A 53 14.05 2.27 2.40
CA ILE A 53 13.57 1.57 3.61
C ILE A 53 12.22 0.88 3.43
N ILE A 54 11.61 0.97 2.23
CA ILE A 54 10.26 0.43 1.99
C ILE A 54 10.21 -1.08 2.12
N GLU A 55 11.19 -1.80 1.54
CA GLU A 55 11.26 -3.26 1.63
C GLU A 55 11.47 -3.72 3.07
N ASP A 56 12.45 -3.15 3.77
CA ASP A 56 12.71 -3.44 5.18
C ASP A 56 11.48 -3.19 6.07
N THR A 57 10.77 -2.08 5.82
CA THR A 57 9.54 -1.76 6.57
C THR A 57 8.42 -2.76 6.28
N TYR A 58 8.29 -3.20 5.02
CA TYR A 58 7.33 -4.24 4.68
C TYR A 58 7.68 -5.55 5.38
N ASP A 59 8.94 -5.97 5.36
CA ASP A 59 9.37 -7.21 6.01
C ASP A 59 9.14 -7.16 7.53
N GLU A 60 9.46 -6.04 8.19
CA GLU A 60 9.16 -5.85 9.62
C GLU A 60 7.65 -5.88 9.92
N LEU A 61 6.84 -5.25 9.07
CA LEU A 61 5.38 -5.27 9.19
C LEU A 61 4.85 -6.72 9.16
N ILE A 62 5.38 -7.54 8.26
CA ILE A 62 4.98 -8.94 8.08
C ILE A 62 5.53 -9.86 9.17
N ALA A 63 6.71 -9.56 9.72
CA ALA A 63 7.32 -10.29 10.82
C ALA A 63 6.61 -10.04 12.16
N THR A 64 6.12 -8.82 12.39
CA THR A 64 5.46 -8.41 13.63
C THR A 64 3.94 -8.64 13.62
N MET A 65 3.35 -8.94 12.47
CA MET A 65 1.92 -9.22 12.32
C MET A 65 1.51 -10.52 13.04
N PRO A 66 0.41 -10.50 13.84
CA PRO A 66 -0.16 -11.72 14.41
C PRO A 66 -0.50 -12.76 13.35
N SER A 67 -0.24 -14.04 13.64
CA SER A 67 -0.42 -15.15 12.69
C SER A 67 -1.84 -15.24 12.14
N THR A 68 -2.86 -14.98 12.97
CA THR A 68 -4.28 -14.98 12.56
C THR A 68 -4.58 -13.89 11.53
N LEU A 69 -4.01 -12.69 11.70
CA LEU A 69 -4.15 -11.60 10.74
C LEU A 69 -3.36 -11.90 9.47
N LYS A 70 -2.18 -12.50 9.59
CA LYS A 70 -1.36 -12.92 8.44
C LYS A 70 -2.07 -13.93 7.55
N GLU A 71 -2.74 -14.91 8.14
CA GLU A 71 -3.58 -15.86 7.39
C GLU A 71 -4.80 -15.16 6.78
N THR A 72 -5.46 -14.28 7.52
CA THR A 72 -6.63 -13.53 7.01
C THR A 72 -6.27 -12.63 5.83
N LEU A 73 -5.09 -12.01 5.87
CA LEU A 73 -4.60 -11.07 4.85
C LEU A 73 -3.77 -11.75 3.75
N LYS A 74 -3.58 -13.06 3.80
CA LYS A 74 -2.62 -13.81 2.96
C LYS A 74 -2.70 -13.46 1.48
N ASP A 75 -3.89 -13.48 0.89
CA ASP A 75 -4.06 -13.22 -0.54
C ASP A 75 -3.78 -11.75 -0.91
N LEU A 76 -4.08 -10.82 0.01
CA LEU A 76 -3.74 -9.40 -0.17
C LEU A 76 -2.21 -9.20 -0.09
N LEU A 77 -1.55 -9.86 0.86
CA LEU A 77 -0.10 -9.79 1.05
C LEU A 77 0.63 -10.39 -0.16
N GLN A 78 0.16 -11.54 -0.66
CA GLN A 78 0.68 -12.14 -1.89
C GLN A 78 0.53 -11.19 -3.08
N TYR A 79 -0.67 -10.62 -3.28
CA TYR A 79 -0.88 -9.62 -4.32
C TYR A 79 0.09 -8.42 -4.18
N PHE A 80 0.27 -7.93 -2.95
CA PHE A 80 1.12 -6.77 -2.69
C PHE A 80 2.57 -7.06 -3.08
N GLN A 81 3.12 -8.19 -2.61
CA GLN A 81 4.48 -8.60 -2.91
C GLN A 81 4.69 -8.82 -4.40
N GLU A 82 3.79 -9.56 -5.07
CA GLU A 82 3.92 -9.84 -6.50
C GLU A 82 3.84 -8.59 -7.37
N GLN A 83 2.91 -7.67 -7.09
CA GLN A 83 2.72 -6.50 -7.95
C GLN A 83 3.68 -5.36 -7.60
N TRP A 84 3.86 -5.04 -6.31
CA TRP A 84 4.53 -3.80 -5.90
C TRP A 84 5.98 -3.97 -5.48
N LEU A 85 6.39 -5.18 -5.08
CA LEU A 85 7.79 -5.46 -4.73
C LEU A 85 8.53 -6.18 -5.86
N ASN A 86 7.87 -7.11 -6.57
CA ASN A 86 8.54 -7.93 -7.58
C ASN A 86 8.40 -7.39 -9.02
N LYS A 87 7.21 -6.86 -9.38
CA LYS A 87 6.89 -6.52 -10.78
C LYS A 87 7.08 -5.04 -11.12
N VAL A 88 6.68 -4.15 -10.21
CA VAL A 88 6.79 -2.69 -10.39
C VAL A 88 7.95 -2.18 -9.53
N SER A 89 8.81 -1.33 -10.09
CA SER A 89 9.92 -0.74 -9.32
C SER A 89 9.38 0.25 -8.28
N ILE A 90 9.95 0.23 -7.07
CA ILE A 90 9.56 1.11 -5.95
C ILE A 90 9.57 2.59 -6.34
N SER A 91 10.59 3.03 -7.06
CA SER A 91 10.69 4.39 -7.64
C SER A 91 9.45 4.84 -8.45
N GLN A 92 8.66 3.93 -9.01
CA GLN A 92 7.48 4.26 -9.83
C GLN A 92 6.24 4.57 -9.01
N TRP A 93 6.18 4.11 -7.76
CA TRP A 93 5.02 4.27 -6.90
C TRP A 93 5.34 4.98 -5.58
N CYS A 94 6.62 5.04 -5.18
CA CYS A 94 7.10 5.86 -4.09
C CYS A 94 6.88 7.35 -4.38
N VAL A 95 6.33 8.07 -3.40
CA VAL A 95 6.07 9.51 -3.50
C VAL A 95 6.79 10.31 -2.42
N HIS A 96 7.64 9.66 -1.63
CA HIS A 96 8.49 10.32 -0.66
C HIS A 96 9.41 11.35 -1.33
N GLY A 97 9.47 12.56 -0.76
CA GLY A 97 10.30 13.65 -1.30
C GLY A 97 9.79 14.30 -2.60
N LEU A 98 8.66 13.85 -3.17
CA LEU A 98 8.06 14.51 -4.34
C LEU A 98 7.37 15.82 -3.92
N ASN A 99 7.72 16.91 -4.61
CA ASN A 99 7.46 18.30 -4.21
C ASN A 99 6.00 18.79 -4.39
N ILE A 100 5.02 17.89 -4.48
CA ILE A 100 3.59 18.24 -4.55
C ILE A 100 2.87 17.47 -3.44
N ARG A 101 2.74 18.13 -2.27
CA ARG A 101 2.16 17.56 -1.05
C ARG A 101 0.66 17.75 -0.90
N THR A 102 0.01 18.65 -1.65
CA THR A 102 -1.45 18.80 -1.68
C THR A 102 -1.88 19.64 -2.89
N ASN A 103 -2.74 19.10 -3.76
CA ASN A 103 -3.64 19.92 -4.57
C ASN A 103 -4.78 20.38 -3.65
N ASN A 104 -4.51 21.39 -2.82
CA ASN A 104 -5.58 22.23 -2.27
C ASN A 104 -5.33 23.62 -2.83
N ASN A 105 -5.68 23.83 -4.10
CA ASN A 105 -5.94 25.18 -4.60
C ASN A 105 -7.46 25.30 -4.73
N ALA A 106 -8.11 25.57 -3.59
CA ALA A 106 -9.48 26.04 -3.55
C ALA A 106 -9.52 27.54 -3.83
#